data_AF-A0A109MXK4-F1
#
_entry.id   AF-A0A109MXK4-F1
#
_cell.length_a   1.000
_cell.length_b   1.000
_cell.length_c   1.000
_cell.angle_alpha   90.00
_cell.angle_beta   90.00
_cell.angle_gamma   90.00
#
_symmetry.space_group_name_H-M   'P 1'
#
loop_
_entity.id
_entity.type
_entity.pdbx_description
1 polymer ?
#
loop_
_entity_poly.entity_id
_entity_poly.type
_entity_poly.pdbx_seq_one_letter_code
_entity_poly.pdbx_strand_id
1 'polypeptide(L)'
;MSVNKNYDEWDSKETTTPAASIPKPEKQKKAAMKKVYGEDDSYFKMAVYFHGLVKNVAKEAGIEHLIARANLQTWADDFRKLVELEKIEKRLAKDVMDWVVTDNFWRTNILSASTFRKQFAKLAMQMASQKKPSQPKKQIDSRDKDIEFQQWVARGGDPNDFNWN
;
A
#
# COMPACT_ATOMS: atom_id res chain seq x y z
N MET A 1 -35.49 -16.26 -28.65
CA MET A 1 -34.52 -16.43 -27.55
C MET A 1 -34.84 -17.73 -26.85
N SER A 2 -34.03 -18.76 -27.03
CA SER A 2 -34.18 -20.04 -26.32
C SER A 2 -32.79 -20.51 -25.89
N VAL A 3 -32.60 -20.61 -24.57
CA VAL A 3 -31.33 -20.88 -23.92
C VAL A 3 -31.16 -22.41 -23.84
N ASN A 4 -30.13 -22.96 -24.48
CA ASN A 4 -29.86 -24.39 -24.40
C ASN A 4 -29.19 -24.70 -23.05
N LYS A 5 -29.96 -25.28 -22.12
CA LYS A 5 -29.50 -25.89 -20.88
C LYS A 5 -29.23 -27.36 -21.15
N ASN A 6 -27.97 -27.79 -21.13
CA ASN A 6 -27.65 -29.19 -20.86
C ASN A 6 -26.34 -29.26 -20.05
N TYR A 7 -26.47 -29.59 -18.77
CA TYR A 7 -25.38 -29.65 -17.79
C TYR A 7 -25.10 -31.11 -17.34
N ASP A 8 -25.63 -32.12 -18.06
CA ASP A 8 -25.62 -33.53 -17.66
C ASP A 8 -24.61 -34.41 -18.40
N GLU A 9 -23.81 -33.88 -19.33
CA GLU A 9 -22.94 -34.69 -20.20
C GLU A 9 -21.46 -34.76 -19.75
N TRP A 10 -21.11 -34.27 -18.56
CA TRP A 10 -19.71 -34.22 -18.09
C TRP A 10 -19.32 -35.28 -17.06
N ASP A 11 -20.26 -36.08 -16.54
CA ASP A 11 -19.99 -36.95 -15.38
C ASP A 11 -19.92 -38.46 -15.70
N SER A 12 -19.82 -38.86 -16.97
CA SER A 12 -19.93 -40.29 -17.30
C SER A 12 -19.19 -40.73 -18.56
N LYS A 13 -17.85 -40.69 -18.54
CA LYS A 13 -17.03 -41.71 -19.21
C LYS A 13 -15.75 -41.98 -18.42
N GLU A 14 -15.85 -43.00 -17.56
CA GLU A 14 -14.71 -43.81 -17.17
C GLU A 14 -14.14 -44.51 -18.42
N THR A 15 -12.83 -44.36 -18.66
CA THR A 15 -12.03 -45.41 -19.32
C THR A 15 -10.66 -45.51 -18.66
N THR A 16 -10.35 -46.76 -18.35
CA THR A 16 -9.19 -47.31 -17.66
C THR A 16 -7.86 -47.13 -18.40
N THR A 17 -6.82 -46.92 -17.58
CA THR A 17 -5.35 -46.77 -17.77
C THR A 17 -4.67 -47.69 -18.80
N PRO A 18 -3.49 -47.28 -19.33
CA PRO A 18 -2.25 -47.86 -18.81
C PRO A 18 -1.13 -46.83 -18.57
N ALA A 19 -0.26 -47.19 -17.63
CA ALA A 19 0.81 -46.39 -17.07
C ALA A 19 1.83 -45.87 -18.10
N ALA A 20 2.06 -44.56 -18.09
CA ALA A 20 3.33 -43.94 -18.45
C ALA A 20 3.67 -42.94 -17.33
N SER A 21 4.43 -43.43 -16.36
CA SER A 21 5.05 -42.65 -15.30
C SER A 21 6.05 -41.66 -15.90
N ILE A 22 5.60 -40.43 -16.15
CA ILE A 22 6.49 -39.29 -16.26
C ILE A 22 6.68 -38.78 -14.83
N PRO A 23 7.84 -38.98 -14.18
CA PRO A 23 8.11 -38.34 -12.92
C PRO A 23 8.14 -36.82 -13.17
N LYS A 24 7.08 -36.14 -12.72
CA LYS A 24 7.05 -34.68 -12.59
C LYS A 24 8.25 -34.33 -11.71
N PRO A 25 9.21 -33.50 -12.17
CA PRO A 25 10.37 -33.19 -11.35
C PRO A 25 9.87 -32.44 -10.13
N GLU A 26 9.90 -33.11 -8.97
CA GLU A 26 9.84 -32.48 -7.67
C GLU A 26 10.97 -31.46 -7.65
N LYS A 27 10.63 -30.19 -7.88
CA LYS A 27 11.53 -29.08 -7.59
C LYS A 27 11.77 -29.11 -6.09
N GLN A 28 12.84 -29.78 -5.70
CA GLN A 28 13.43 -29.70 -4.38
C GLN A 28 13.57 -28.20 -4.07
N LYS A 29 12.70 -27.69 -3.19
CA LYS A 29 12.85 -26.34 -2.66
C LYS A 29 14.15 -26.37 -1.87
N LYS A 30 15.25 -25.94 -2.49
CA LYS A 30 16.49 -25.70 -1.77
C LYS A 30 16.13 -24.79 -0.61
N ALA A 31 16.26 -25.28 0.61
CA ALA A 31 16.04 -24.47 1.80
C ALA A 31 17.07 -23.33 1.74
N ALA A 32 16.65 -22.17 1.25
CA ALA A 32 17.50 -21.00 1.22
C ALA A 32 17.94 -20.75 2.67
N MET A 33 19.25 -20.75 2.92
CA MET A 33 19.79 -20.41 4.24
C MET A 33 19.16 -19.09 4.69
N LYS A 34 18.39 -19.13 5.77
CA LYS A 34 17.80 -17.93 6.36
C LYS A 34 18.96 -17.08 6.85
N LYS A 35 19.13 -15.89 6.28
CA LYS A 35 20.09 -14.90 6.78
C LYS A 35 19.72 -14.60 8.22
N VAL A 36 20.69 -14.74 9.11
CA VAL A 36 20.60 -14.28 10.50
C VAL A 36 21.21 -12.90 10.54
N TYR A 37 20.45 -11.93 11.05
CA TYR A 37 20.87 -10.55 11.18
C TYR A 37 21.39 -10.34 12.60
N GLY A 38 22.62 -9.83 12.70
CA GLY A 38 23.19 -9.42 13.99
C GLY A 38 22.56 -8.12 14.49
N GLU A 39 22.76 -7.82 15.77
CA GLU A 39 22.22 -6.59 16.39
C GLU A 39 22.78 -5.31 15.76
N ASP A 40 24.01 -5.38 15.24
CA ASP A 40 24.64 -4.26 14.54
C ASP A 40 24.16 -4.05 13.11
N ASP A 41 23.44 -5.02 12.55
CA ASP A 41 22.93 -4.93 11.19
C ASP A 41 21.90 -3.78 11.09
N SER A 42 22.10 -2.94 10.07
CA SER A 42 21.21 -1.81 9.79
C SER A 42 19.75 -2.23 9.63
N TYR A 43 19.46 -3.39 9.04
CA TYR A 43 18.10 -3.88 8.83
C TYR A 43 17.48 -4.41 10.12
N PHE A 44 18.29 -5.00 11.00
CA PHE A 44 17.84 -5.42 12.33
C PHE A 44 17.51 -4.21 13.20
N LYS A 45 18.34 -3.16 13.16
CA LYS A 45 18.05 -1.88 13.83
C LYS A 45 16.74 -1.25 13.34
N MET A 46 16.46 -1.31 12.03
CA MET A 46 15.16 -0.87 11.48
C MET A 46 13.99 -1.72 12.01
N ALA A 47 14.18 -3.03 12.13
CA ALA A 47 13.16 -3.93 12.68
C ALA A 47 12.83 -3.63 14.13
N VAL A 48 13.85 -3.48 14.99
CA VAL A 48 13.70 -3.11 16.39
C VAL A 48 13.01 -1.75 16.52
N TYR A 49 13.44 -0.77 15.72
CA TYR A 49 12.86 0.57 15.72
C TYR A 49 11.36 0.54 15.39
N PHE A 50 10.99 -0.09 14.26
CA PHE A 50 9.61 -0.17 13.84
C PHE A 50 8.74 -0.96 14.82
N HIS A 51 9.28 -2.03 15.40
CA HIS A 51 8.59 -2.81 16.43
C HIS A 51 8.27 -1.98 17.65
N GLY A 52 9.20 -1.13 18.11
CA GLY A 52 8.95 -0.17 19.19
C GLY A 52 7.79 0.79 18.89
N LEU A 53 7.74 1.33 17.67
CA LEU A 53 6.64 2.22 17.25
C LEU A 53 5.28 1.52 17.28
N VAL A 54 5.19 0.33 16.66
CA VAL A 54 3.93 -0.45 16.64
C VAL A 54 3.54 -0.88 18.07
N LYS A 55 4.52 -1.24 18.91
CA LYS A 55 4.29 -1.62 20.31
C LYS A 55 3.69 -0.47 21.11
N ASN A 56 4.13 0.77 20.89
CA ASN A 56 3.56 1.94 21.56
C ASN A 56 2.09 2.14 21.17
N VAL A 57 1.77 2.09 19.87
CA VAL A 57 0.38 2.16 19.39
C VAL A 57 -0.48 1.03 19.97
N ALA A 58 0.06 -0.18 20.04
CA ALA A 58 -0.65 -1.32 20.62
C ALA A 58 -0.87 -1.18 22.13
N LYS A 59 0.07 -0.56 22.85
CA LYS A 59 -0.05 -0.26 24.28
C LYS A 59 -1.14 0.78 24.54
N GLU A 60 -1.22 1.82 23.72
CA GLU A 60 -2.30 2.82 23.78
C GLU A 60 -3.69 2.18 23.59
N ALA A 61 -3.78 1.16 22.73
CA ALA A 61 -5.01 0.42 22.47
C ALA A 61 -5.25 -0.76 23.45
N GLY A 62 -4.35 -1.03 24.40
CA GLY A 62 -4.48 -2.15 25.35
C GLY A 62 -4.28 -3.54 24.76
N ILE A 63 -3.70 -3.65 23.57
CA ILE A 63 -3.52 -4.91 22.80
C ILE A 63 -2.05 -5.30 22.59
N GLU A 64 -1.16 -4.88 23.50
CA GLU A 64 0.30 -5.09 23.41
C GLU A 64 0.69 -6.57 23.18
N HIS A 65 -0.03 -7.51 23.80
CA HIS A 65 0.25 -8.94 23.72
C HIS A 65 0.22 -9.50 22.28
N LEU A 66 -0.53 -8.88 21.36
CA LEU A 66 -0.61 -9.30 19.97
C LEU A 66 0.67 -8.97 19.18
N ILE A 67 1.41 -7.94 19.60
CA ILE A 67 2.61 -7.45 18.91
C ILE A 67 3.90 -7.89 19.60
N ALA A 68 3.84 -8.23 20.89
CA ALA A 68 5.01 -8.61 21.69
C ALA A 68 5.78 -9.82 21.15
N ARG A 69 5.11 -10.74 20.43
CA ARG A 69 5.72 -11.97 19.89
C ARG A 69 6.22 -11.84 18.45
N ALA A 70 6.39 -10.62 17.95
CA ALA A 70 6.90 -10.40 16.59
C ALA A 70 8.32 -10.96 16.42
N ASN A 71 8.58 -11.60 15.29
CA ASN A 71 9.88 -12.14 14.96
C ASN A 71 10.74 -11.08 14.27
N LEU A 72 11.65 -10.45 15.02
CA LEU A 72 12.52 -9.37 14.53
C LEU A 72 13.45 -9.80 13.39
N GLN A 73 13.85 -11.08 13.33
CA GLN A 73 14.67 -11.59 12.22
C GLN A 73 13.88 -11.61 10.91
N THR A 74 12.59 -11.97 10.95
CA THR A 74 11.73 -11.89 9.77
C THR A 74 11.47 -10.45 9.34
N TRP A 75 11.33 -9.53 10.31
CA TRP A 75 11.16 -8.11 10.03
C TRP A 75 12.41 -7.50 9.40
N ALA A 76 13.59 -7.86 9.91
CA ALA A 76 14.87 -7.45 9.32
C ALA A 76 14.99 -7.91 7.86
N ASP A 77 14.59 -9.15 7.55
CA ASP A 77 14.57 -9.63 6.16
C ASP A 77 13.57 -8.87 5.28
N ASP A 78 12.41 -8.49 5.82
CA ASP A 78 11.45 -7.66 5.08
C ASP A 78 11.97 -6.25 4.83
N PHE A 79 12.67 -5.63 5.79
CA PHE A 79 13.34 -4.34 5.57
C PHE A 79 14.53 -4.45 4.62
N ARG A 80 15.29 -5.55 4.65
CA ARG A 80 16.31 -5.83 3.64
C ARG A 80 15.69 -5.88 2.25
N LYS A 81 14.57 -6.60 2.07
CA LYS A 81 13.87 -6.65 0.77
C LYS A 81 13.37 -5.28 0.32
N LEU A 82 12.84 -4.48 1.24
CA LEU A 82 12.41 -3.11 0.97
C LEU A 82 13.57 -2.26 0.40
N VAL A 83 14.74 -2.34 1.02
CA VAL A 83 15.90 -1.52 0.63
C VAL A 83 16.62 -2.09 -0.60
N GLU A 84 16.86 -3.39 -0.64
CA GLU A 84 17.67 -4.01 -1.70
C GLU A 84 16.86 -4.34 -2.96
N LEU A 85 15.65 -4.88 -2.81
CA LEU A 85 14.84 -5.29 -3.97
C LEU A 85 14.02 -4.13 -4.51
N GLU A 86 13.38 -3.37 -3.64
CA GLU A 86 12.55 -2.22 -4.02
C GLU A 86 13.35 -0.92 -4.13
N LYS A 87 14.65 -0.95 -3.81
CA LYS A 87 15.59 0.17 -3.94
C LYS A 87 15.17 1.42 -3.17
N ILE A 88 14.49 1.22 -2.04
CA ILE A 88 14.01 2.32 -1.19
C ILE A 88 15.16 2.81 -0.31
N GLU A 89 15.32 4.14 -0.24
CA GLU A 89 16.29 4.75 0.65
C GLU A 89 15.90 4.51 2.12
N LYS A 90 16.88 4.14 2.97
CA LYS A 90 16.67 3.89 4.40
C LYS A 90 16.07 5.10 5.12
N ARG A 91 16.44 6.32 4.73
CA ARG A 91 15.90 7.57 5.29
C ARG A 91 14.40 7.71 4.98
N LEU A 92 14.01 7.52 3.72
CA LEU A 92 12.61 7.54 3.33
C LEU A 92 11.82 6.45 4.08
N ALA A 93 12.38 5.25 4.23
CA ALA A 93 11.74 4.19 4.99
C ALA A 93 11.48 4.60 6.44
N LYS A 94 12.46 5.22 7.11
CA LYS A 94 12.31 5.75 8.47
C LYS A 94 11.23 6.83 8.53
N ASP A 95 11.25 7.80 7.62
CA ASP A 95 10.26 8.87 7.59
C ASP A 95 8.84 8.33 7.46
N VAL A 96 8.64 7.33 6.60
CA VAL A 96 7.34 6.68 6.42
C VAL A 96 6.95 5.87 7.66
N MET A 97 7.89 5.21 8.36
CA MET A 97 7.61 4.54 9.64
C MET A 97 7.12 5.52 10.70
N ASP A 98 7.79 6.67 10.83
CA ASP A 98 7.43 7.70 11.80
C ASP A 98 6.04 8.27 11.48
N TRP A 99 5.75 8.50 10.21
CA TRP A 99 4.45 8.98 9.77
C TRP A 99 3.32 7.95 9.95
N VAL A 100 3.57 6.66 9.67
CA VAL A 100 2.50 5.63 9.65
C VAL A 100 1.82 5.46 11.00
N VAL A 101 2.55 5.66 12.10
CA VAL A 101 2.01 5.55 13.46
C VAL A 101 1.25 6.80 13.91
N THR A 102 1.50 7.94 13.28
CA THR A 102 0.77 9.19 13.54
C THR A 102 -0.58 9.23 12.82
N ASP A 103 -0.69 8.54 11.69
CA ASP A 103 -1.92 8.51 10.91
C ASP A 103 -2.94 7.52 11.51
N ASN A 104 -4.13 8.03 11.86
CA ASN A 104 -5.18 7.25 12.51
C ASN A 104 -5.64 6.05 11.69
N PHE A 105 -5.62 6.16 10.36
CA PHE A 105 -6.05 5.09 9.47
C PHE A 105 -4.94 4.04 9.33
N TRP A 106 -3.69 4.44 9.13
CA TRP A 106 -2.61 3.48 8.90
C TRP A 106 -2.09 2.79 10.15
N ARG A 107 -2.06 3.46 11.30
CA ARG A 107 -1.56 2.88 12.55
C ARG A 107 -2.32 1.61 12.97
N THR A 108 -3.59 1.48 12.56
CA THR A 108 -4.42 0.29 12.84
C THR A 108 -4.23 -0.82 11.79
N ASN A 109 -3.86 -0.46 10.57
CA ASN A 109 -3.70 -1.40 9.45
C ASN A 109 -2.27 -1.96 9.35
N ILE A 110 -1.26 -1.21 9.78
CA ILE A 110 0.15 -1.60 9.68
C ILE A 110 0.67 -2.10 11.04
N LEU A 111 0.52 -3.40 11.28
CA LEU A 111 0.95 -4.05 12.52
C LEU A 111 2.24 -4.88 12.36
N SER A 112 2.82 -4.94 11.15
CA SER A 112 4.02 -5.74 10.88
C SER A 112 4.87 -5.16 9.75
N ALA A 113 6.17 -5.49 9.75
CA ALA A 113 7.10 -5.12 8.68
C ALA A 113 6.67 -5.64 7.30
N SER A 114 6.06 -6.84 7.24
CA SER A 114 5.56 -7.41 5.99
C SER A 114 4.44 -6.57 5.37
N THR A 115 3.46 -6.16 6.19
CA THR A 115 2.35 -5.31 5.74
C THR A 115 2.87 -3.92 5.37
N PHE A 116 3.77 -3.36 6.17
CA PHE A 116 4.43 -2.08 5.88
C PHE A 116 5.09 -2.08 4.51
N ARG A 117 5.92 -3.09 4.22
CA ARG A 117 6.58 -3.23 2.91
C ARG A 117 5.57 -3.32 1.76
N LYS A 118 4.56 -4.19 1.88
CA LYS A 118 3.53 -4.37 0.83
C LYS A 118 2.79 -3.08 0.49
N GLN A 119 2.58 -2.21 1.48
CA GLN A 119 1.81 -0.98 1.32
C GLN A 119 2.70 0.27 1.17
N PHE A 120 4.03 0.11 1.15
CA PHE A 120 4.99 1.20 1.23
C PHE A 120 4.75 2.29 0.18
N ALA A 121 4.53 1.90 -1.09
CA ALA A 121 4.27 2.85 -2.17
C ALA A 121 3.05 3.75 -1.89
N LYS A 122 1.96 3.16 -1.38
CA LYS A 122 0.74 3.89 -1.03
C LYS A 122 0.97 4.83 0.16
N LEU A 123 1.71 4.37 1.17
CA LEU A 123 2.09 5.16 2.34
C LEU A 123 2.92 6.39 1.92
N ALA A 124 3.96 6.17 1.12
CA ALA A 124 4.84 7.22 0.64
C ALA A 124 4.08 8.28 -0.17
N MET A 125 3.16 7.86 -1.05
CA MET A 125 2.31 8.78 -1.81
C MET A 125 1.39 9.62 -0.92
N GLN A 126 0.76 9.01 0.09
CA GLN A 126 -0.12 9.74 1.00
C GLN A 126 0.66 10.70 1.89
N MET A 127 1.81 10.28 2.43
CA MET A 127 2.70 11.16 3.19
C MET A 127 3.12 12.37 2.35
N ALA A 128 3.51 12.16 1.09
CA ALA A 128 3.86 13.25 0.16
C ALA A 128 2.68 14.17 -0.17
N SER A 129 1.46 13.63 -0.21
CA SER A 129 0.24 14.39 -0.48
C SER A 129 -0.16 15.26 0.71
N GLN A 130 0.01 14.77 1.94
CA GLN A 130 -0.26 15.56 3.16
C GLN A 130 0.77 16.66 3.40
N LYS A 131 2.04 16.46 2.99
CA LYS A 131 3.10 17.48 3.09
C LYS A 131 2.92 18.65 2.12
N LYS A 132 2.23 18.45 1.00
CA LYS A 132 1.88 19.55 0.11
C LYS A 132 0.71 20.31 0.75
N PRO A 133 0.82 21.61 1.03
CA PRO A 133 -0.37 22.39 1.34
C PRO A 133 -1.30 22.22 0.15
N SER A 134 -2.43 21.55 0.38
CA SER A 134 -3.49 21.44 -0.62
C SER A 134 -3.97 22.87 -0.83
N GLN A 135 -3.37 23.57 -1.79
CA GLN A 135 -3.98 24.77 -2.29
C GLN A 135 -5.29 24.29 -2.89
N PRO A 136 -6.45 24.72 -2.35
CA PRO A 136 -7.70 24.42 -3.00
C PRO A 136 -7.53 24.99 -4.41
N LYS A 137 -7.49 24.12 -5.42
CA LYS A 137 -7.76 24.55 -6.78
C LYS A 137 -9.18 25.10 -6.70
N LYS A 138 -9.32 26.42 -6.56
CA LYS A 138 -10.59 27.08 -6.80
C LYS A 138 -10.95 26.70 -8.23
N GLN A 139 -11.82 25.70 -8.35
CA GLN A 139 -12.53 25.48 -9.58
C GLN A 139 -13.32 26.77 -9.72
N ILE A 140 -12.96 27.61 -10.68
CA ILE A 140 -13.81 28.71 -11.10
C ILE A 140 -15.07 28.01 -11.60
N ASP A 141 -16.08 27.94 -10.74
CA ASP A 141 -17.36 27.34 -11.06
C ASP A 141 -17.96 28.23 -12.17
N SER A 142 -18.53 27.65 -13.22
CA SER A 142 -19.05 28.44 -14.35
C SER A 142 -20.05 29.52 -13.89
N ARG A 143 -20.69 29.29 -12.73
CA ARG A 143 -21.57 30.23 -12.05
C ARG A 143 -20.89 31.54 -11.65
N ASP A 144 -19.60 31.52 -11.31
CA ASP A 144 -18.87 32.75 -10.95
C ASP A 144 -18.64 33.64 -12.18
N LYS A 145 -18.37 33.03 -13.34
CA LYS A 145 -18.24 33.76 -14.63
C LYS A 145 -19.57 34.35 -15.09
N ASP A 146 -20.68 33.64 -14.88
CA ASP A 146 -22.02 34.16 -15.18
C ASP A 146 -22.37 35.39 -14.32
N ILE A 147 -22.00 35.36 -13.03
CA ILE A 147 -22.19 36.50 -12.13
C ILE A 147 -21.32 37.70 -12.56
N GLU A 148 -20.05 37.47 -12.91
CA GLU A 148 -19.15 38.51 -13.40
C GLU A 148 -19.64 39.13 -14.72
N PHE A 149 -20.14 38.29 -15.64
CA PHE A 149 -20.71 38.73 -16.91
C PHE A 149 -21.95 39.60 -16.70
N GLN A 150 -22.88 39.18 -15.83
CA GLN A 150 -24.06 39.98 -15.49
C GLN A 150 -23.69 41.33 -14.88
N GLN A 151 -22.69 41.37 -13.99
CA GLN A 151 -22.19 42.62 -13.39
C GLN A 151 -21.44 43.51 -14.38
N TRP A 152 -20.79 42.93 -15.40
CA TRP A 152 -20.13 43.67 -16.47
C TRP A 152 -21.14 44.38 -17.36
N VAL A 153 -22.16 43.66 -17.82
CA VAL A 153 -23.25 44.22 -18.63
C VAL A 153 -24.04 45.27 -17.85
N ALA A 154 -24.31 45.04 -16.55
CA ALA A 154 -25.01 46.01 -15.70
C ALA A 154 -24.21 47.33 -15.49
N ARG A 155 -22.88 47.30 -15.61
CA ARG A 155 -22.01 48.49 -15.55
C ARG A 155 -21.85 49.18 -16.91
N GLY A 156 -22.55 48.72 -17.95
CA GLY A 156 -22.50 49.28 -19.30
C GLY A 156 -21.32 48.79 -20.14
N GLY A 157 -20.65 47.71 -19.73
CA GLY A 157 -19.62 47.06 -20.56
C GLY A 157 -20.25 46.30 -21.73
N ASP A 158 -19.58 46.30 -22.89
CA ASP A 158 -20.02 45.56 -24.07
C ASP A 158 -19.94 44.05 -23.81
N PRO A 159 -21.04 43.27 -24.01
CA PRO A 159 -21.02 41.82 -23.87
C PRO A 159 -19.94 41.10 -24.69
N ASN A 160 -19.52 41.64 -25.83
CA ASN A 160 -18.51 41.04 -26.70
C ASN A 160 -17.07 41.23 -26.20
N ASP A 161 -16.85 42.21 -25.31
CA ASP A 161 -15.52 42.51 -24.75
C ASP A 161 -15.24 41.76 -23.43
N PHE A 162 -16.19 40.95 -22.95
CA PHE A 162 -16.03 40.22 -21.69
C PHE A 162 -15.03 39.06 -21.82
N ASN A 163 -14.06 38.98 -20.91
CA ASN A 163 -13.01 37.96 -20.93
C ASN A 163 -13.47 36.63 -20.29
N TRP A 164 -13.70 35.64 -21.16
CA TRP A 164 -14.13 34.29 -20.77
C TRP A 164 -13.01 33.35 -20.29
N ASN A 165 -11.74 33.78 -20.36
CA ASN A 165 -10.58 32.97 -20.00
C ASN A 165 -10.25 32.95 -18.50
#